data_AF-A0A532V1R8-F1
#
_entry.id   AF-A0A532V1R8-F1
#
_cell.length_a   1.000
_cell.length_b   1.000
_cell.length_c   1.000
_cell.angle_alpha   90.00
_cell.angle_beta   90.00
_cell.angle_gamma   90.00
#
_symmetry.space_group_name_H-M   'P 1'
#
loop_
_entity.id
_entity.type
_entity.pdbx_description
1 polymer ?
#
loop_
_entity_poly.entity_id
_entity_poly.type
_entity_poly.pdbx_seq_one_letter_code
_entity_poly.pdbx_strand_id
1 'polypeptide(L)'
;MAPQLTAPWATAYLQVIVMLLVFALGIPALLFQLSIPGEIHRIIRRRMKMRWLFILMIFMVFASILFIWVLHPCGSASLTNDMCFYAALIITSIIALILAFWIHQFRRSVREKIVVQLTKISKKSINKKNTVDAPSLADLVYLGERGKPGDEKSSIIDAINGLAEVIQSDQKYDGTSLEDVINGIEAILVDRENQGSDKNFLDALETLIGINTRLGDRQLSNRFDAYVTNMALSNIGIISVQTKSESTALTFLEAVRDNPNSLFKMGVAALEAEKFQIATHALNRLEAIAEREDKIKSKGNENLFGMLAHFWVRKGSARRRAQLFFTRMEGSFEPSLRDCITGATEYHYTFADFTTADALGEMLEEV
;
A
#
# COMPACT_ATOMS: atom_id res chain seq x y z
N MET A 1 -5.79 0.28 -69.77
CA MET A 1 -4.86 -0.86 -69.80
C MET A 1 -4.50 -1.22 -68.37
N ALA A 2 -4.74 -2.45 -67.94
CA ALA A 2 -4.27 -2.91 -66.63
C ALA A 2 -2.73 -2.97 -66.65
N PRO A 3 -2.04 -2.47 -65.61
CA PRO A 3 -0.57 -2.52 -65.57
C PRO A 3 -0.11 -3.98 -65.62
N GLN A 4 0.83 -4.30 -66.53
CA GLN A 4 1.44 -5.62 -66.58
C GLN A 4 2.32 -5.82 -65.34
N LEU A 5 1.96 -6.79 -64.51
CA LEU A 5 2.71 -7.19 -63.32
C LEU A 5 4.04 -7.80 -63.74
N THR A 6 5.12 -7.04 -63.62
CA THR A 6 6.47 -7.54 -63.90
C THR A 6 6.99 -8.39 -62.72
N ALA A 7 7.83 -9.39 -63.00
CA ALA A 7 8.41 -10.24 -61.96
C ALA A 7 9.09 -9.46 -60.80
N PRO A 8 9.82 -8.34 -61.06
CA PRO A 8 10.39 -7.51 -60.00
C PRO A 8 9.33 -6.87 -59.09
N TRP A 9 8.18 -6.50 -59.64
CA TRP A 9 7.07 -5.93 -58.88
C TRP A 9 6.46 -6.96 -57.93
N ALA A 10 6.25 -8.19 -58.42
CA ALA A 10 5.71 -9.28 -57.60
C ALA A 10 6.64 -9.66 -56.45
N THR A 11 7.96 -9.67 -56.68
CA THR A 11 8.95 -9.94 -55.62
C THR A 11 9.01 -8.83 -54.58
N ALA A 12 8.97 -7.56 -55.00
CA ALA A 12 8.95 -6.42 -54.07
C ALA A 12 7.67 -6.44 -53.22
N TYR A 13 6.52 -6.73 -53.84
CA TYR A 13 5.24 -6.85 -53.14
C TYR A 13 5.24 -8.00 -52.12
N LEU A 14 5.79 -9.17 -52.48
CA LEU A 14 5.94 -10.30 -51.56
C LEU A 14 6.87 -9.96 -50.38
N GLN A 15 8.00 -9.31 -50.63
CA GLN A 15 8.91 -8.87 -49.56
C GLN A 15 8.23 -7.89 -48.61
N VAL A 16 7.46 -6.93 -49.14
CA VAL A 16 6.67 -5.99 -48.31
C VAL A 16 5.65 -6.76 -47.47
N ILE A 17 4.93 -7.74 -48.02
CA ILE A 17 3.97 -8.57 -47.27
C ILE A 17 4.65 -9.41 -46.19
N VAL A 18 5.79 -10.03 -46.48
CA VAL A 18 6.52 -10.85 -45.51
C VAL A 18 7.09 -9.98 -44.39
N MET A 19 7.69 -8.84 -44.73
CA MET A 19 8.19 -7.87 -43.75
C MET A 19 7.05 -7.32 -42.89
N LEU A 20 5.90 -7.05 -43.50
CA LEU A 20 4.66 -6.67 -42.81
C LEU A 20 4.20 -7.74 -41.84
N LEU A 21 4.16 -9.02 -42.23
CA LEU A 21 3.75 -10.13 -41.36
C LEU A 21 4.69 -10.32 -40.18
N VAL A 22 6.01 -10.23 -40.41
CA VAL A 22 7.02 -10.34 -39.34
C VAL A 22 6.89 -9.18 -38.35
N PHE A 23 6.73 -7.95 -38.84
CA PHE A 23 6.53 -6.77 -37.98
C PHE A 23 5.19 -6.80 -37.23
N ALA A 24 4.12 -7.19 -37.93
CA ALA A 24 2.78 -7.38 -37.40
C ALA A 24 2.72 -8.39 -36.26
N LEU A 25 3.58 -9.41 -36.25
CA LEU A 25 3.66 -10.41 -35.19
C LEU A 25 4.65 -9.99 -34.09
N GLY A 26 5.74 -9.31 -34.43
CA GLY A 26 6.80 -8.91 -33.50
C GLY A 26 6.46 -7.68 -32.64
N ILE A 27 5.93 -6.61 -33.25
CA ILE A 27 5.62 -5.37 -32.53
C ILE A 27 4.56 -5.57 -31.43
N PRO A 28 3.45 -6.31 -31.63
CA PRO A 28 2.49 -6.50 -30.56
C PRO A 28 3.04 -7.29 -29.38
N ALA A 29 3.91 -8.27 -29.63
CA ALA A 29 4.56 -9.03 -28.57
C ALA A 29 5.51 -8.13 -27.75
N LEU A 30 6.30 -7.29 -28.43
CA LEU A 30 7.18 -6.31 -27.80
C LEU A 30 6.41 -5.22 -27.07
N LEU A 31 5.38 -4.65 -27.69
CA LEU A 31 4.50 -3.67 -27.05
C LEU A 31 3.77 -4.28 -25.88
N PHE A 32 3.32 -5.53 -25.94
CA PHE A 32 2.72 -6.21 -24.79
C PHE A 32 3.75 -6.35 -23.65
N GLN A 33 4.95 -6.85 -23.96
CA GLN A 33 6.07 -6.99 -23.01
C GLN A 33 6.49 -5.66 -22.37
N LEU A 34 6.56 -4.59 -23.15
CA LEU A 34 6.91 -3.24 -22.68
C LEU A 34 5.73 -2.52 -22.03
N SER A 35 4.50 -2.90 -22.39
CA SER A 35 3.28 -2.20 -21.93
C SER A 35 2.74 -2.73 -20.63
N ILE A 36 2.97 -3.99 -20.30
CA ILE A 36 2.39 -4.57 -19.09
C ILE A 36 3.51 -4.69 -18.06
N PRO A 37 3.41 -3.96 -16.94
CA PRO A 37 4.35 -4.08 -15.84
C PRO A 37 4.60 -5.56 -15.47
N GLY A 38 5.84 -5.88 -15.08
CA GLY A 38 6.29 -7.26 -14.87
C GLY A 38 5.40 -8.03 -13.88
N GLU A 39 4.88 -7.34 -12.88
CA GLU A 39 3.96 -7.86 -11.87
C GLU A 39 2.63 -8.34 -12.47
N ILE A 40 2.04 -7.55 -13.36
CA ILE A 40 0.79 -7.87 -14.04
C ILE A 40 1.04 -9.01 -15.06
N HIS A 41 2.21 -9.04 -15.68
CA HIS A 41 2.59 -10.06 -16.66
C HIS A 41 2.50 -11.48 -16.11
N ARG A 42 2.97 -11.69 -14.87
CA ARG A 42 2.94 -12.98 -14.19
C ARG A 42 1.51 -13.48 -13.98
N ILE A 43 0.61 -12.59 -13.57
CA ILE A 43 -0.80 -12.91 -13.28
C ILE A 43 -1.58 -13.12 -14.58
N ILE A 44 -1.38 -12.25 -15.59
CA ILE A 44 -2.03 -12.34 -16.90
C ILE A 44 -1.63 -13.62 -17.63
N ARG A 45 -0.34 -13.98 -17.64
CA ARG A 45 0.15 -15.21 -18.29
C ARG A 45 -0.55 -16.45 -17.74
N ARG A 46 -0.94 -16.43 -16.46
CA ARG A 46 -1.63 -17.52 -15.79
C ARG A 46 -3.15 -17.52 -16.03
N ARG A 47 -3.78 -16.36 -16.26
CA ARG A 47 -5.25 -16.23 -16.14
C ARG A 47 -6.01 -15.67 -17.35
N MET A 48 -5.38 -15.00 -18.32
CA MET A 48 -6.12 -14.32 -19.40
C MET A 48 -5.89 -14.89 -20.81
N LYS A 49 -7.00 -15.18 -21.50
CA LYS A 49 -7.07 -15.53 -22.93
C LYS A 49 -7.13 -14.31 -23.88
N MET A 50 -7.18 -13.08 -23.36
CA MET A 50 -7.40 -11.84 -24.13
C MET A 50 -6.20 -11.34 -24.97
N ARG A 51 -5.14 -12.14 -25.12
CA ARG A 51 -3.95 -11.79 -25.93
C ARG A 51 -4.30 -11.40 -27.37
N TRP A 52 -5.32 -12.03 -27.96
CA TRP A 52 -5.67 -11.87 -29.37
C TRP A 52 -6.22 -10.48 -29.72
N LEU A 53 -7.02 -9.85 -28.85
CA LEU A 53 -7.61 -8.54 -29.13
C LEU A 53 -6.57 -7.41 -29.13
N PHE A 54 -5.56 -7.51 -28.26
CA PHE A 54 -4.47 -6.55 -28.21
C PHE A 54 -3.53 -6.69 -29.43
N ILE A 55 -3.23 -7.93 -29.83
CA ILE A 55 -2.47 -8.22 -31.06
C ILE A 55 -3.19 -7.67 -32.30
N LEU A 56 -4.51 -7.88 -32.40
CA LEU A 56 -5.34 -7.39 -33.50
C LEU A 56 -5.34 -5.85 -33.59
N MET A 57 -5.40 -5.14 -32.46
CA MET A 57 -5.39 -3.68 -32.42
C MET A 57 -4.08 -3.09 -32.95
N ILE A 58 -2.95 -3.65 -32.52
CA ILE A 58 -1.62 -3.19 -32.93
C ILE A 58 -1.39 -3.49 -34.42
N PHE A 59 -1.89 -4.64 -34.89
CA PHE A 59 -1.91 -4.97 -36.31
C PHE A 59 -2.63 -3.90 -37.14
N MET A 60 -3.81 -3.45 -36.72
CA MET A 60 -4.59 -2.43 -37.41
C MET A 60 -3.89 -1.06 -37.41
N VAL A 61 -3.22 -0.68 -36.33
CA VAL A 61 -2.47 0.57 -36.23
C VAL A 61 -1.25 0.55 -37.16
N PHE A 62 -0.52 -0.56 -37.17
CA PHE A 62 0.61 -0.74 -38.07
C PHE A 62 0.19 -0.75 -39.55
N ALA A 63 -0.90 -1.45 -39.89
CA ALA A 63 -1.46 -1.44 -41.24
C ALA A 63 -1.87 -0.02 -41.69
N SER A 64 -2.42 0.78 -40.78
CA SER A 64 -2.78 2.18 -41.04
C SER A 64 -1.55 3.06 -41.31
N ILE A 65 -0.50 2.95 -40.49
CA ILE A 65 0.75 3.69 -40.68
C ILE A 65 1.39 3.32 -42.02
N LEU A 66 1.44 2.03 -42.35
CA LEU A 66 2.02 1.58 -43.62
C LEU A 66 1.20 2.03 -44.82
N PHE A 67 -0.12 2.03 -44.73
CA PHE A 67 -0.98 2.58 -45.78
C PHE A 67 -0.68 4.07 -46.05
N ILE A 68 -0.48 4.85 -44.99
CA ILE A 68 -0.18 6.29 -45.09
C ILE A 68 1.19 6.55 -45.73
N TRP A 69 2.23 5.77 -45.39
CA TRP A 69 3.60 6.05 -45.85
C TRP A 69 4.01 5.32 -47.13
N VAL A 70 3.40 4.18 -47.44
CA VAL A 70 3.80 3.32 -48.57
C VAL A 70 2.79 3.34 -49.71
N LEU A 71 1.49 3.46 -49.39
CA LEU A 71 0.42 3.33 -50.38
C LEU A 71 -0.26 4.65 -50.74
N HIS A 72 0.02 5.75 -50.03
CA HIS A 72 -0.59 7.05 -50.31
C HIS A 72 0.03 7.67 -51.59
N PRO A 73 -0.74 7.80 -52.69
CA PRO A 73 -0.20 8.28 -53.95
C PRO A 73 0.09 9.78 -53.86
N CYS A 74 1.35 10.16 -53.71
CA CYS A 74 1.79 11.57 -53.70
C CYS A 74 1.97 12.16 -55.12
N GLY A 75 1.38 11.54 -56.14
CA GLY A 75 1.63 11.86 -57.55
C GLY A 75 0.57 12.72 -58.25
N SER A 76 -0.47 13.18 -57.55
CA SER A 76 -1.46 14.09 -58.15
C SER A 76 -0.93 15.52 -58.21
N ALA A 77 -1.08 16.18 -59.36
CA ALA A 77 -0.45 17.45 -59.76
C ALA A 77 -0.67 18.70 -58.85
N SER A 78 -1.29 18.56 -57.67
CA SER A 78 -1.70 19.67 -56.80
C SER A 78 -0.98 19.74 -55.45
N LEU A 79 -0.17 18.75 -55.06
CA LEU A 79 0.53 18.72 -53.76
C LEU A 79 2.05 18.60 -53.96
N THR A 80 2.83 19.47 -53.31
CA THR A 80 4.29 19.34 -53.26
C THR A 80 4.69 18.22 -52.32
N ASN A 81 5.81 17.53 -52.61
CA ASN A 81 6.30 16.40 -51.80
C ASN A 81 6.47 16.76 -50.30
N ASP A 82 6.87 18.00 -50.01
CA ASP A 82 7.03 18.48 -48.63
C ASP A 82 5.70 18.52 -47.88
N MET A 83 4.62 18.96 -48.53
CA MET A 83 3.28 19.00 -47.91
C MET A 83 2.77 17.59 -47.61
N CYS A 84 3.05 16.62 -48.50
CA CYS A 84 2.72 15.21 -48.25
C CYS A 84 3.51 14.64 -47.06
N PHE A 85 4.80 14.98 -46.94
CA PHE A 85 5.63 14.55 -45.81
C PHE A 85 5.12 15.09 -44.46
N TYR A 86 4.83 16.40 -44.39
CA TYR A 86 4.28 17.00 -43.17
C TYR A 86 2.90 16.44 -42.82
N ALA A 87 2.03 16.21 -43.81
CA ALA A 87 0.73 15.58 -43.58
C ALA A 87 0.86 14.15 -43.02
N ALA A 88 1.76 13.33 -43.59
CA ALA A 88 2.02 11.98 -43.10
C ALA A 88 2.61 11.97 -41.68
N LEU A 89 3.51 12.92 -41.37
CA LEU A 89 4.08 13.08 -40.04
C LEU A 89 3.02 13.50 -39.00
N ILE A 90 2.12 14.42 -39.35
CA ILE A 90 1.02 14.84 -38.47
C ILE A 90 0.08 13.66 -38.21
N ILE A 91 -0.36 12.95 -39.25
CA ILE A 91 -1.29 11.82 -39.10
C ILE A 91 -0.66 10.71 -38.26
N THR A 92 0.62 10.38 -38.48
CA THR A 92 1.30 9.37 -37.66
C THR A 92 1.54 9.81 -36.23
N SER A 93 1.83 11.09 -35.99
CA SER A 93 1.94 11.62 -34.63
C SER A 93 0.59 11.52 -33.90
N ILE A 94 -0.52 11.81 -34.59
CA ILE A 94 -1.88 11.64 -34.04
C ILE A 94 -2.16 10.16 -33.73
N ILE A 95 -1.85 9.24 -34.64
CA ILE A 95 -2.01 7.79 -34.41
C ILE A 95 -1.16 7.31 -33.24
N ALA A 96 0.09 7.78 -33.13
CA ALA A 96 0.99 7.43 -32.03
C ALA A 96 0.48 7.95 -30.68
N LEU A 97 -0.04 9.19 -30.63
CA LEU A 97 -0.67 9.75 -29.43
C LEU A 97 -1.93 8.98 -29.04
N ILE A 98 -2.78 8.62 -30.01
CA ILE A 98 -3.96 7.78 -29.79
C ILE A 98 -3.53 6.41 -29.24
N LEU A 99 -2.52 5.77 -29.84
CA LEU A 99 -2.00 4.48 -29.36
C LEU A 99 -1.42 4.59 -27.95
N ALA A 100 -0.65 5.64 -27.65
CA ALA A 100 -0.09 5.87 -26.31
C ALA A 100 -1.20 6.08 -25.27
N PHE A 101 -2.24 6.84 -25.61
CA PHE A 101 -3.42 7.03 -24.77
C PHE A 101 -4.17 5.71 -24.55
N TRP A 102 -4.40 4.92 -25.60
CA TRP A 102 -5.05 3.61 -25.50
C TRP A 102 -4.22 2.63 -24.68
N ILE A 103 -2.90 2.60 -24.85
CA ILE A 103 -2.01 1.77 -24.03
C ILE A 103 -2.11 2.19 -22.56
N HIS A 104 -2.08 3.49 -22.27
CA HIS A 104 -2.22 4.00 -20.91
C HIS A 104 -3.58 3.62 -20.29
N GLN A 105 -4.68 3.86 -21.01
CA GLN A 105 -6.03 3.48 -20.57
C GLN A 105 -6.20 1.97 -20.43
N PHE A 106 -5.62 1.20 -21.35
CA PHE A 106 -5.65 -0.25 -21.30
C PHE A 106 -4.88 -0.78 -20.08
N ARG A 107 -3.70 -0.23 -19.76
CA ARG A 107 -2.96 -0.60 -18.53
C ARG A 107 -3.83 -0.39 -17.28
N ARG A 108 -4.44 0.79 -17.13
CA ARG A 108 -5.31 1.14 -16.00
C ARG A 108 -6.52 0.21 -15.92
N SER A 109 -7.26 0.08 -17.03
CA SER A 109 -8.43 -0.79 -17.12
C SER A 109 -8.11 -2.27 -16.89
N VAL A 110 -6.95 -2.76 -17.33
CA VAL A 110 -6.56 -4.16 -17.15
C VAL A 110 -6.26 -4.44 -15.68
N ARG A 111 -5.53 -3.55 -15.00
CA ARG A 111 -5.27 -3.69 -13.56
C ARG A 111 -6.58 -3.74 -12.79
N GLU A 112 -7.47 -2.77 -12.98
CA GLU A 112 -8.79 -2.73 -12.33
C GLU A 112 -9.61 -4.01 -12.61
N LYS A 113 -9.64 -4.47 -13.86
CA LYS A 113 -10.33 -5.72 -14.23
C LYS A 113 -9.73 -6.95 -13.55
N ILE A 114 -8.40 -7.03 -13.42
CA ILE A 114 -7.73 -8.13 -12.73
C ILE A 114 -8.09 -8.11 -11.24
N VAL A 115 -8.05 -6.93 -10.61
CA VAL A 115 -8.46 -6.76 -9.20
C VAL A 115 -9.88 -7.24 -9.01
N VAL A 116 -10.83 -6.73 -9.80
CA VAL A 116 -12.25 -7.15 -9.74
C VAL A 116 -12.40 -8.66 -9.96
N GLN A 117 -11.64 -9.24 -10.90
CA GLN A 117 -11.69 -10.68 -11.18
C GLN A 117 -11.14 -11.51 -10.02
N LEU A 118 -9.99 -11.14 -9.44
CA LEU A 118 -9.38 -11.82 -8.30
C LEU A 118 -10.30 -11.72 -7.08
N THR A 119 -10.83 -10.53 -6.79
CA THR A 119 -11.80 -10.30 -5.71
C THR A 119 -13.04 -11.17 -5.91
N LYS A 120 -13.58 -11.25 -7.14
CA LYS A 120 -14.74 -12.11 -7.43
C LYS A 120 -14.43 -13.60 -7.21
N ILE A 121 -13.23 -14.06 -7.58
CA ILE A 121 -12.79 -15.44 -7.35
C ILE A 121 -12.68 -15.71 -5.85
N SER A 122 -12.05 -14.82 -5.08
CA SER A 122 -11.92 -14.93 -3.64
C SER A 122 -13.28 -14.92 -2.93
N LYS A 123 -14.19 -13.98 -3.27
CA LYS A 123 -15.57 -13.95 -2.76
C LYS A 123 -16.33 -15.24 -3.06
N LYS A 124 -16.19 -15.77 -4.28
CA LYS A 124 -16.80 -17.06 -4.66
C LYS A 124 -16.22 -18.24 -3.88
N SER A 125 -14.94 -18.21 -3.53
CA SER A 125 -14.31 -19.23 -2.69
C SER A 125 -14.83 -19.17 -1.26
N ILE A 126 -14.91 -17.96 -0.67
CA ILE A 126 -15.45 -17.74 0.67
C ILE A 126 -16.86 -18.30 0.76
N ASN A 127 -17.75 -17.94 -0.17
CA ASN A 127 -19.14 -18.43 -0.17
C ASN A 127 -19.28 -19.95 -0.36
N LYS A 128 -18.25 -20.64 -0.87
CA LYS A 128 -18.31 -22.08 -1.16
C LYS A 128 -17.60 -22.95 -0.13
N LYS A 129 -16.48 -22.45 0.40
CA LYS A 129 -15.54 -23.21 1.24
C LYS A 129 -15.30 -22.57 2.60
N ASN A 130 -15.87 -21.39 2.86
CA ASN A 130 -15.62 -20.55 4.03
C ASN A 130 -14.15 -20.16 4.21
N THR A 131 -13.37 -20.21 3.13
CA THR A 131 -11.94 -19.87 3.12
C THR A 131 -11.63 -18.95 1.95
N VAL A 132 -10.72 -18.01 2.18
CA VAL A 132 -10.20 -17.15 1.11
C VAL A 132 -9.38 -18.01 0.13
N ASP A 133 -9.49 -17.72 -1.16
CA ASP A 133 -8.62 -18.35 -2.16
C ASP A 133 -7.21 -17.78 -2.02
N ALA A 134 -6.36 -18.46 -1.24
CA ALA A 134 -5.01 -18.00 -0.93
C ALA A 134 -4.19 -17.58 -2.19
N PRO A 135 -4.25 -18.29 -3.33
CA PRO A 135 -3.57 -17.84 -4.55
C PRO A 135 -4.07 -16.50 -5.08
N SER A 136 -5.39 -16.26 -5.02
CA SER A 136 -5.96 -14.99 -5.51
C SER A 136 -5.75 -13.84 -4.52
N LEU A 137 -5.72 -14.11 -3.21
CA LEU A 137 -5.33 -13.11 -2.21
C LEU A 137 -3.85 -12.75 -2.36
N ALA A 138 -2.95 -13.73 -2.50
CA ALA A 138 -1.54 -13.47 -2.74
C ALA A 138 -1.29 -12.66 -4.03
N ASP A 139 -2.02 -12.99 -5.12
CA ASP A 139 -1.97 -12.21 -6.36
C ASP A 139 -2.45 -10.75 -6.13
N LEU A 140 -3.47 -10.52 -5.29
CA LEU A 140 -3.95 -9.17 -4.92
C LEU A 140 -2.92 -8.40 -4.09
N VAL A 141 -2.37 -9.02 -3.04
CA VAL A 141 -1.35 -8.40 -2.18
C VAL A 141 -0.12 -8.04 -3.00
N TYR A 142 0.36 -8.95 -3.84
CA TYR A 142 1.49 -8.69 -4.73
C TYR A 142 1.24 -7.52 -5.70
N LEU A 143 0.02 -7.40 -6.25
CA LEU A 143 -0.34 -6.23 -7.07
C LEU A 143 -0.34 -4.94 -6.25
N GLY A 144 -0.79 -4.98 -5.00
CA GLY A 144 -0.78 -3.82 -4.11
C GLY A 144 0.63 -3.41 -3.70
N GLU A 145 1.50 -4.35 -3.32
CA GLU A 145 2.92 -4.10 -3.02
C GLU A 145 3.61 -3.36 -4.16
N ARG A 146 3.48 -3.88 -5.39
CA ARG A 146 4.06 -3.31 -6.62
C ARG A 146 3.27 -2.13 -7.20
N GLY A 147 2.13 -1.78 -6.60
CA GLY A 147 1.29 -0.69 -7.07
C GLY A 147 1.88 0.68 -6.82
N LYS A 148 1.58 1.63 -7.70
CA LYS A 148 1.95 3.03 -7.45
C LYS A 148 1.21 3.57 -6.22
N PRO A 149 1.84 4.45 -5.43
CA PRO A 149 1.14 5.15 -4.35
C PRO A 149 -0.06 5.95 -4.88
N GLY A 150 -1.13 6.05 -4.09
CA GLY A 150 -2.41 6.64 -4.51
C GLY A 150 -3.42 5.58 -4.99
N ASP A 151 -4.19 5.89 -6.03
CA ASP A 151 -5.40 5.15 -6.40
C ASP A 151 -5.16 3.65 -6.69
N GLU A 152 -3.99 3.30 -7.22
CA GLU A 152 -3.65 1.91 -7.52
C GLU A 152 -3.60 1.03 -6.27
N LYS A 153 -3.03 1.52 -5.16
CA LYS A 153 -3.04 0.83 -3.87
C LYS A 153 -4.41 0.91 -3.18
N SER A 154 -5.06 2.09 -3.22
CA SER A 154 -6.41 2.27 -2.66
C SER A 154 -7.40 1.24 -3.22
N SER A 155 -7.41 1.02 -4.54
CA SER A 155 -8.29 0.03 -5.16
C SER A 155 -8.06 -1.42 -4.69
N ILE A 156 -6.84 -1.76 -4.26
CA ILE A 156 -6.51 -3.07 -3.70
C ILE A 156 -6.96 -3.15 -2.23
N ILE A 157 -6.73 -2.07 -1.47
CA ILE A 157 -7.19 -1.96 -0.08
C ILE A 157 -8.73 -2.07 -0.03
N ASP A 158 -9.45 -1.40 -0.92
CA ASP A 158 -10.91 -1.49 -1.07
C ASP A 158 -11.36 -2.92 -1.39
N ALA A 159 -10.63 -3.59 -2.30
CA ALA A 159 -10.88 -4.98 -2.63
C ALA A 159 -10.70 -5.91 -1.42
N ILE A 160 -9.66 -5.67 -0.61
CA ILE A 160 -9.38 -6.41 0.63
C ILE A 160 -10.44 -6.13 1.69
N ASN A 161 -10.86 -4.88 1.90
CA ASN A 161 -11.98 -4.54 2.78
C ASN A 161 -13.24 -5.30 2.35
N GLY A 162 -13.55 -5.30 1.05
CA GLY A 162 -14.67 -6.05 0.51
C GLY A 162 -14.56 -7.57 0.69
N LEU A 163 -13.36 -8.15 0.87
CA LEU A 163 -13.19 -9.55 1.27
C LEU A 163 -13.45 -9.74 2.76
N ALA A 164 -12.90 -8.85 3.60
CA ALA A 164 -13.11 -8.87 5.04
C ALA A 164 -14.61 -8.76 5.39
N GLU A 165 -15.35 -7.87 4.73
CA GLU A 165 -16.81 -7.74 4.88
C GLU A 165 -17.54 -9.05 4.57
N VAL A 166 -17.19 -9.73 3.48
CA VAL A 166 -17.84 -10.99 3.12
C VAL A 166 -17.53 -12.08 4.15
N ILE A 167 -16.29 -12.19 4.62
CA ILE A 167 -15.89 -13.15 5.66
C ILE A 167 -16.65 -12.85 6.97
N GLN A 168 -16.67 -11.60 7.41
CA GLN A 168 -17.33 -11.18 8.65
C GLN A 168 -18.86 -11.18 8.56
N SER A 169 -19.45 -11.25 7.36
CA SER A 169 -20.90 -11.41 7.16
C SER A 169 -21.37 -12.86 7.27
N ASP A 170 -20.46 -13.85 7.19
CA ASP A 170 -20.80 -15.26 7.33
C ASP A 170 -21.17 -15.56 8.79
N GLN A 171 -22.33 -16.16 9.02
CA GLN A 171 -22.77 -16.59 10.35
C GLN A 171 -21.79 -17.58 11.00
N LYS A 172 -21.07 -18.37 10.20
CA LYS A 172 -20.10 -19.37 10.69
C LYS A 172 -18.73 -18.79 11.04
N TYR A 173 -18.49 -17.52 10.75
CA TYR A 173 -17.22 -16.89 11.09
C TYR A 173 -16.99 -16.85 12.61
N ASP A 174 -15.84 -17.37 13.02
CA ASP A 174 -15.48 -17.60 14.42
C ASP A 174 -14.44 -16.62 14.97
N GLY A 175 -13.85 -15.78 14.13
CA GLY A 175 -12.82 -14.81 14.52
C GLY A 175 -11.37 -15.25 14.24
N THR A 176 -11.15 -16.19 13.32
CA THR A 176 -9.79 -16.67 12.93
C THR A 176 -9.46 -16.60 11.44
N SER A 177 -10.36 -16.07 10.61
CA SER A 177 -10.26 -16.19 9.14
C SER A 177 -9.74 -14.93 8.45
N LEU A 178 -9.39 -13.87 9.19
CA LEU A 178 -8.94 -12.60 8.61
C LEU A 178 -7.43 -12.38 8.64
N GLU A 179 -6.64 -13.23 9.29
CA GLU A 179 -5.19 -13.03 9.46
C GLU A 179 -4.47 -12.69 8.15
N ASP A 180 -4.62 -13.52 7.10
CA ASP A 180 -3.98 -13.27 5.80
C ASP A 180 -4.47 -11.98 5.13
N VAL A 181 -5.74 -11.62 5.35
CA VAL A 181 -6.37 -10.42 4.79
C VAL A 181 -5.80 -9.18 5.46
N ILE A 182 -5.66 -9.20 6.79
CA ILE A 182 -5.10 -8.11 7.61
C ILE A 182 -3.61 -7.94 7.32
N ASN A 183 -2.84 -9.04 7.33
CA ASN A 183 -1.41 -9.03 7.02
C ASN A 183 -1.15 -8.53 5.59
N GLY A 184 -2.06 -8.82 4.65
CA GLY A 184 -2.01 -8.29 3.29
C GLY A 184 -2.09 -6.76 3.22
N ILE A 185 -2.86 -6.11 4.11
CA ILE A 185 -2.94 -4.63 4.15
C ILE A 185 -1.59 -4.04 4.56
N GLU A 186 -0.97 -4.60 5.61
CA GLU A 186 0.34 -4.14 6.08
C GLU A 186 1.40 -4.29 4.97
N ALA A 187 1.47 -5.45 4.32
CA ALA A 187 2.41 -5.71 3.24
C ALA A 187 2.30 -4.69 2.08
N ILE A 188 1.08 -4.31 1.70
CA ILE A 188 0.83 -3.35 0.62
C ILE A 188 1.40 -1.96 0.93
N LEU A 189 1.38 -1.54 2.19
CA LEU A 189 1.79 -0.19 2.59
C LEU A 189 3.29 -0.06 2.85
N VAL A 190 3.91 -1.13 3.36
CA VAL A 190 5.26 -1.12 3.94
C VAL A 190 6.36 -1.48 2.92
N ASP A 191 5.99 -1.78 1.67
CA ASP A 191 6.98 -2.02 0.60
C ASP A 191 7.98 -0.85 0.48
N ARG A 192 9.27 -1.15 0.59
CA ARG A 192 10.34 -0.13 0.61
C ARG A 192 10.48 0.61 -0.72
N GLU A 193 10.21 -0.08 -1.83
CA GLU A 193 10.36 0.49 -3.17
C GLU A 193 9.16 1.37 -3.55
N ASN A 194 7.95 0.96 -3.16
CA ASN A 194 6.70 1.62 -3.50
C ASN A 194 5.84 1.84 -2.25
N GLN A 195 6.36 2.58 -1.27
CA GLN A 195 5.64 2.82 -0.01
C GLN A 195 4.32 3.57 -0.26
N GLY A 196 3.26 3.22 0.48
CA GLY A 196 1.95 3.89 0.36
C GLY A 196 1.99 5.40 0.59
N SER A 197 1.09 6.15 -0.05
CA SER A 197 0.89 7.59 0.22
C SER A 197 0.06 7.81 1.50
N ASP A 198 -0.01 9.04 2.00
CA ASP A 198 -0.87 9.41 3.15
C ASP A 198 -2.32 8.94 2.96
N LYS A 199 -2.86 9.11 1.74
CA LYS A 199 -4.19 8.60 1.37
C LYS A 199 -4.28 7.08 1.58
N ASN A 200 -3.30 6.31 1.09
CA ASN A 200 -3.33 4.85 1.23
C ASN A 200 -3.26 4.40 2.70
N PHE A 201 -2.49 5.10 3.52
CA PHE A 201 -2.43 4.85 4.96
C PHE A 201 -3.80 5.12 5.62
N LEU A 202 -4.48 6.22 5.25
CA LEU A 202 -5.82 6.52 5.75
C LEU A 202 -6.88 5.51 5.27
N ASP A 203 -6.84 5.10 4.00
CA ASP A 203 -7.76 4.07 3.46
C ASP A 203 -7.59 2.72 4.20
N ALA A 204 -6.34 2.35 4.51
CA ALA A 204 -6.04 1.16 5.30
C ALA A 204 -6.48 1.30 6.76
N LEU A 205 -6.32 2.48 7.35
CA LEU A 205 -6.80 2.76 8.70
C LEU A 205 -8.32 2.59 8.79
N GLU A 206 -9.06 3.19 7.86
CA GLU A 206 -10.52 3.06 7.76
C GLU A 206 -10.92 1.58 7.63
N THR A 207 -10.22 0.83 6.79
CA THR A 207 -10.45 -0.61 6.61
C THR A 207 -10.25 -1.39 7.92
N LEU A 208 -9.13 -1.17 8.62
CA LEU A 208 -8.80 -1.87 9.86
C LEU A 208 -9.74 -1.49 11.02
N ILE A 209 -10.14 -0.21 11.11
CA ILE A 209 -11.17 0.23 12.05
C ILE A 209 -12.50 -0.46 11.73
N GLY A 210 -12.91 -0.49 10.45
CA GLY A 210 -14.12 -1.16 10.01
C GLY A 210 -14.15 -2.65 10.37
N ILE A 211 -13.01 -3.35 10.18
CA ILE A 211 -12.84 -4.74 10.62
C ILE A 211 -13.03 -4.86 12.13
N ASN A 212 -12.35 -4.01 12.92
CA ASN A 212 -12.39 -4.06 14.38
C ASN A 212 -13.78 -3.74 14.95
N THR A 213 -14.50 -2.79 14.35
CA THR A 213 -15.88 -2.45 14.73
C THR A 213 -16.80 -3.66 14.54
N ARG A 214 -16.76 -4.29 13.35
CA ARG A 214 -17.55 -5.50 13.08
C ARG A 214 -17.20 -6.68 13.99
N LEU A 215 -15.92 -6.81 14.39
CA LEU A 215 -15.50 -7.79 15.40
C LEU A 215 -16.06 -7.49 16.79
N GLY A 216 -16.15 -6.21 17.15
CA GLY A 216 -16.77 -5.74 18.39
C GLY A 216 -18.23 -6.13 18.49
N ASP A 217 -19.00 -5.83 17.43
CA ASP A 217 -20.45 -6.03 17.38
C ASP A 217 -20.87 -7.51 17.50
N ARG A 218 -20.05 -8.44 16.98
CA ARG A 218 -20.38 -9.87 16.97
C ARG A 218 -20.16 -10.59 18.31
N GLN A 219 -19.49 -9.97 19.28
CA GLN A 219 -19.19 -10.57 20.59
C GLN A 219 -18.63 -12.02 20.51
N LEU A 220 -17.72 -12.26 19.56
CA LEU A 220 -17.16 -13.60 19.33
C LEU A 220 -16.35 -14.08 20.54
N SER A 221 -16.38 -15.40 20.78
CA SER A 221 -15.58 -16.05 21.83
C SER A 221 -14.09 -16.03 21.50
N ASN A 222 -13.75 -16.24 20.24
CA ASN A 222 -12.38 -16.09 19.75
C ASN A 222 -12.14 -14.65 19.28
N ARG A 223 -11.07 -14.04 19.80
CA ARG A 223 -10.66 -12.65 19.54
C ARG A 223 -9.35 -12.56 18.76
N PHE A 224 -8.90 -13.67 18.13
CA PHE A 224 -7.64 -13.72 17.39
C PHE A 224 -7.57 -12.65 16.29
N ASP A 225 -8.57 -12.56 15.42
CA ASP A 225 -8.59 -11.53 14.37
C ASP A 225 -8.62 -10.09 14.94
N ALA A 226 -9.17 -9.88 16.14
CA ALA A 226 -9.13 -8.57 16.81
C ALA A 226 -7.72 -8.26 17.30
N TYR A 227 -7.01 -9.26 17.85
CA TYR A 227 -5.61 -9.13 18.22
C TYR A 227 -4.75 -8.80 16.99
N VAL A 228 -4.88 -9.56 15.88
CA VAL A 228 -4.14 -9.34 14.64
C VAL A 228 -4.45 -7.95 14.06
N THR A 229 -5.72 -7.53 14.06
CA THR A 229 -6.12 -6.18 13.60
C THR A 229 -5.46 -5.07 14.42
N ASN A 230 -5.44 -5.21 15.76
CA ASN A 230 -4.80 -4.21 16.63
C ASN A 230 -3.27 -4.19 16.47
N MET A 231 -2.65 -5.36 16.25
CA MET A 231 -1.22 -5.46 15.93
C MET A 231 -0.90 -4.74 14.61
N ALA A 232 -1.67 -4.98 13.55
CA ALA A 232 -1.50 -4.31 12.26
C ALA A 232 -1.70 -2.78 12.38
N LEU A 233 -2.73 -2.32 13.10
CA LEU A 233 -2.94 -0.90 13.40
C LEU A 233 -1.72 -0.27 14.09
N SER A 234 -1.14 -0.98 15.07
CA SER A 234 0.05 -0.53 15.78
C SER A 234 1.26 -0.46 14.86
N ASN A 235 1.52 -1.50 14.05
CA ASN A 235 2.68 -1.55 13.15
C ASN A 235 2.61 -0.47 12.07
N ILE A 236 1.46 -0.36 11.41
CA ILE A 236 1.22 0.66 10.38
C ILE A 236 1.27 2.06 11.02
N GLY A 237 0.76 2.22 12.25
CA GLY A 237 0.85 3.47 13.02
C GLY A 237 2.30 3.89 13.31
N ILE A 238 3.17 2.97 13.73
CA ILE A 238 4.59 3.25 13.95
C ILE A 238 5.25 3.74 12.64
N ILE A 239 4.96 3.06 11.53
CA ILE A 239 5.52 3.41 10.21
C ILE A 239 4.96 4.74 9.71
N SER A 240 3.68 5.04 9.95
CA SER A 240 3.07 6.31 9.56
C SER A 240 3.70 7.47 10.31
N VAL A 241 3.95 7.30 11.60
CA VAL A 241 4.69 8.27 12.43
C VAL A 241 6.08 8.53 11.86
N GLN A 242 6.81 7.52 11.38
CA GLN A 242 8.15 7.73 10.85
C GLN A 242 8.16 8.37 9.46
N THR A 243 7.18 8.04 8.61
CA THR A 243 7.32 8.25 7.15
C THR A 243 6.23 9.11 6.50
N LYS A 244 5.16 9.47 7.22
CA LYS A 244 3.99 10.18 6.68
C LYS A 244 3.80 11.56 7.30
N SER A 245 2.85 12.34 6.80
CA SER A 245 2.56 13.67 7.37
C SER A 245 2.15 13.58 8.85
N GLU A 246 2.33 14.67 9.59
CA GLU A 246 1.90 14.74 10.99
C GLU A 246 0.40 14.52 11.14
N SER A 247 -0.41 15.00 10.19
CA SER A 247 -1.85 14.76 10.19
C SER A 247 -2.18 13.28 10.10
N THR A 248 -1.57 12.53 9.17
CA THR A 248 -1.80 11.07 9.06
C THR A 248 -1.29 10.35 10.30
N ALA A 249 -0.11 10.70 10.81
CA ALA A 249 0.45 10.12 12.02
C ALA A 249 -0.46 10.32 13.24
N LEU A 250 -1.03 11.52 13.40
CA LEU A 250 -1.96 11.84 14.48
C LEU A 250 -3.25 11.03 14.37
N THR A 251 -3.83 10.91 13.17
CA THR A 251 -5.05 10.11 12.98
C THR A 251 -4.82 8.63 13.33
N PHE A 252 -3.66 8.07 13.00
CA PHE A 252 -3.29 6.72 13.45
C PHE A 252 -3.15 6.65 14.96
N LEU A 253 -2.47 7.64 15.56
CA LEU A 253 -2.29 7.68 17.01
C LEU A 253 -3.63 7.73 17.71
N GLU A 254 -4.60 8.51 17.23
CA GLU A 254 -5.96 8.60 17.79
C GLU A 254 -6.77 7.31 17.62
N ALA A 255 -6.59 6.61 16.50
CA ALA A 255 -7.31 5.37 16.21
C ALA A 255 -6.82 4.15 17.00
N VAL A 256 -5.54 4.14 17.40
CA VAL A 256 -5.01 3.10 18.29
C VAL A 256 -5.72 3.23 19.64
N ARG A 257 -6.29 2.12 20.13
CA ARG A 257 -6.95 2.06 21.44
C ARG A 257 -5.98 2.47 22.56
N ASP A 258 -6.48 2.69 23.78
CA ASP A 258 -5.68 2.95 24.99
C ASP A 258 -4.81 1.71 25.37
N ASN A 259 -3.93 1.28 24.46
CA ASN A 259 -2.96 0.21 24.61
C ASN A 259 -1.59 0.86 24.89
N PRO A 260 -1.07 0.75 26.13
CA PRO A 260 0.16 1.43 26.51
C PRO A 260 1.37 1.07 25.64
N ASN A 261 1.48 -0.19 25.21
CA ASN A 261 2.62 -0.66 24.40
C ASN A 261 2.61 -0.03 23.00
N SER A 262 1.44 0.04 22.35
CA SER A 262 1.33 0.67 21.03
C SER A 262 1.57 2.18 21.11
N LEU A 263 1.00 2.86 22.12
CA LEU A 263 1.22 4.29 22.35
C LEU A 263 2.70 4.61 22.61
N PHE A 264 3.37 3.80 23.43
CA PHE A 264 4.79 3.93 23.70
C PHE A 264 5.63 3.78 22.44
N LYS A 265 5.45 2.70 21.67
CA LYS A 265 6.20 2.48 20.43
C LYS A 265 5.99 3.59 19.40
N MET A 266 4.75 4.06 19.22
CA MET A 266 4.46 5.20 18.35
C MET A 266 5.08 6.49 18.88
N GLY A 267 5.08 6.71 20.19
CA GLY A 267 5.69 7.87 20.83
C GLY A 267 7.22 7.89 20.65
N VAL A 268 7.91 6.78 20.89
CA VAL A 268 9.36 6.66 20.69
C VAL A 268 9.70 6.89 19.22
N ALA A 269 8.98 6.25 18.29
CA ALA A 269 9.15 6.47 16.87
C ALA A 269 8.93 7.94 16.45
N ALA A 270 8.00 8.64 17.11
CA ALA A 270 7.77 10.07 16.89
C ALA A 270 8.92 10.93 17.39
N LEU A 271 9.52 10.60 18.54
CA LEU A 271 10.71 11.30 19.03
C LEU A 271 11.90 11.09 18.09
N GLU A 272 12.14 9.85 17.64
CA GLU A 272 13.18 9.52 16.67
C GLU A 272 13.03 10.30 15.36
N ALA A 273 11.80 10.46 14.87
CA ALA A 273 11.47 11.24 13.69
C ALA A 273 11.32 12.76 13.93
N GLU A 274 11.68 13.25 15.14
CA GLU A 274 11.58 14.66 15.57
C GLU A 274 10.16 15.26 15.49
N LYS A 275 9.12 14.42 15.51
CA LYS A 275 7.71 14.82 15.54
C LYS A 275 7.23 15.00 16.98
N PHE A 276 7.76 16.03 17.64
CA PHE A 276 7.52 16.29 19.06
C PHE A 276 6.05 16.45 19.44
N GLN A 277 5.21 16.97 18.54
CA GLN A 277 3.77 17.07 18.78
C GLN A 277 3.13 15.69 18.93
N ILE A 278 3.43 14.77 18.01
CA ILE A 278 2.92 13.40 18.03
C ILE A 278 3.44 12.64 19.25
N ALA A 279 4.73 12.78 19.57
CA ALA A 279 5.32 12.19 20.77
C ALA A 279 4.63 12.70 22.05
N THR A 280 4.34 14.00 22.11
CA THR A 280 3.64 14.61 23.26
C THR A 280 2.20 14.11 23.36
N HIS A 281 1.50 13.95 22.23
CA HIS A 281 0.16 13.35 22.23
C HIS A 281 0.17 11.91 22.74
N ALA A 282 1.15 11.10 22.32
CA ALA A 282 1.30 9.73 22.81
C ALA A 282 1.55 9.69 24.32
N LEU A 283 2.46 10.55 24.82
CA LEU A 283 2.73 10.70 26.25
C LEU A 283 1.47 11.14 27.02
N ASN A 284 0.74 12.16 26.54
CA ASN A 284 -0.48 12.62 27.19
C ASN A 284 -1.52 11.50 27.34
N ARG A 285 -1.63 10.60 26.35
CA ARG A 285 -2.53 9.43 26.45
C ARG A 285 -2.04 8.41 27.46
N LEU A 286 -0.74 8.13 27.52
CA LEU A 286 -0.16 7.25 28.54
C LEU A 286 -0.37 7.81 29.95
N GLU A 287 -0.17 9.12 30.14
CA GLU A 287 -0.45 9.80 31.39
C GLU A 287 -1.93 9.69 31.77
N ALA A 288 -2.84 9.94 30.83
CA ALA A 288 -4.28 9.83 31.07
C ALA A 288 -4.73 8.39 31.41
N ILE A 289 -4.01 7.37 30.94
CA ILE A 289 -4.26 5.97 31.33
C ILE A 289 -3.82 5.75 32.79
N ALA A 290 -2.60 6.19 33.14
CA ALA A 290 -2.05 6.05 34.49
C ALA A 290 -2.83 6.85 35.54
N GLU A 291 -3.31 8.05 35.20
CA GLU A 291 -4.08 8.92 36.08
C GLU A 291 -5.48 8.37 36.42
N ARG A 292 -5.97 7.36 35.69
CA ARG A 292 -7.21 6.64 36.06
C ARG A 292 -6.98 5.68 37.23
N GLU A 293 -5.73 5.36 37.55
CA GLU A 293 -5.37 4.52 38.70
C GLU A 293 -5.24 5.38 39.95
N ASP A 294 -5.69 4.85 41.11
CA ASP A 294 -5.57 5.55 42.40
C ASP A 294 -4.09 5.74 42.82
N LYS A 295 -3.23 4.79 42.42
CA LYS A 295 -1.79 4.81 42.66
C LYS A 295 -1.04 4.37 41.42
N ILE A 296 -0.02 5.14 41.05
CA ILE A 296 0.87 4.80 39.93
C ILE A 296 1.91 3.80 40.41
N LYS A 297 1.80 2.57 39.93
CA LYS A 297 2.74 1.47 40.20
C LYS A 297 3.64 1.24 39.00
N SER A 298 4.81 0.64 39.22
CA SER A 298 5.69 0.21 38.12
C SER A 298 4.94 -0.71 37.15
N LYS A 299 4.33 -1.77 37.71
CA LYS A 299 3.61 -2.79 36.96
C LYS A 299 2.38 -2.20 36.29
N GLY A 300 2.31 -2.27 34.96
CA GLY A 300 1.24 -1.68 34.15
C GLY A 300 1.56 -0.29 33.58
N ASN A 301 2.56 0.41 34.13
CA ASN A 301 2.98 1.75 33.69
C ASN A 301 4.43 1.79 33.16
N GLU A 302 5.04 0.63 32.87
CA GLU A 302 6.43 0.51 32.42
C GLU A 302 6.66 1.30 31.11
N ASN A 303 5.66 1.29 30.23
CA ASN A 303 5.63 2.03 28.98
C ASN A 303 5.52 3.55 29.16
N LEU A 304 4.81 4.01 30.20
CA LEU A 304 4.76 5.44 30.57
C LEU A 304 6.12 5.91 31.06
N PHE A 305 6.73 5.17 32.01
CA PHE A 305 8.06 5.50 32.51
C PHE A 305 9.11 5.48 31.39
N GLY A 306 9.06 4.48 30.50
CA GLY A 306 9.92 4.44 29.32
C GLY A 306 9.76 5.69 28.45
N MET A 307 8.52 6.11 28.15
CA MET A 307 8.27 7.32 27.37
C MET A 307 8.82 8.59 28.06
N LEU A 308 8.62 8.72 29.37
CA LEU A 308 9.14 9.84 30.16
C LEU A 308 10.68 9.88 30.14
N ALA A 309 11.32 8.72 30.22
CA ALA A 309 12.78 8.60 30.12
C ALA A 309 13.30 9.05 28.74
N HIS A 310 12.63 8.67 27.65
CA HIS A 310 12.98 9.15 26.30
C HIS A 310 12.85 10.68 26.16
N PHE A 311 11.85 11.28 26.82
CA PHE A 311 11.77 12.75 26.92
C PHE A 311 12.89 13.34 27.80
N TRP A 312 13.28 12.65 28.87
CA TRP A 312 14.32 13.08 29.81
C TRP A 312 15.70 13.21 29.16
N VAL A 313 16.15 12.15 28.47
CA VAL A 313 17.49 12.08 27.85
C VAL A 313 17.71 13.13 26.74
N ARG A 314 16.63 13.66 26.15
CA ARG A 314 16.69 14.74 25.14
C ARG A 314 16.98 16.13 25.71
N LYS A 315 16.98 16.30 27.03
CA LYS A 315 17.31 17.56 27.74
C LYS A 315 16.36 18.71 27.37
N GLY A 316 16.65 19.91 27.89
CA GLY A 316 15.89 21.14 27.59
C GLY A 316 14.39 21.04 27.88
N SER A 317 13.58 21.51 26.93
CA SER A 317 12.10 21.51 27.06
C SER A 317 11.49 20.10 27.11
N ALA A 318 12.10 19.11 26.45
CA ALA A 318 11.63 17.73 26.48
C ALA A 318 11.76 17.14 27.89
N ARG A 319 12.91 17.37 28.54
CA ARG A 319 13.12 16.96 29.93
C ARG A 319 12.18 17.68 30.90
N ARG A 320 11.95 18.99 30.69
CA ARG A 320 10.97 19.75 31.48
C ARG A 320 9.56 19.14 31.37
N ARG A 321 9.17 18.61 30.21
CA ARG A 321 7.86 17.95 30.04
C ARG A 321 7.70 16.72 30.94
N ALA A 322 8.76 15.92 31.10
CA ALA A 322 8.76 14.78 32.02
C ALA A 322 8.76 15.22 33.49
N GLN A 323 9.56 16.24 33.85
CA GLN A 323 9.58 16.79 35.21
C GLN A 323 8.20 17.30 35.67
N LEU A 324 7.47 17.99 34.78
CA LEU A 324 6.12 18.48 35.07
C LEU A 324 5.15 17.35 35.44
N PHE A 325 5.28 16.17 34.83
CA PHE A 325 4.47 15.02 35.19
C PHE A 325 4.80 14.52 36.61
N PHE A 326 6.08 14.37 36.94
CA PHE A 326 6.50 13.93 38.28
C PHE A 326 6.07 14.90 39.38
N THR A 327 6.20 16.21 39.15
CA THR A 327 5.68 17.23 40.08
C THR A 327 4.16 17.17 40.22
N ARG A 328 3.43 16.96 39.11
CA ARG A 328 1.96 16.84 39.14
C ARG A 328 1.49 15.60 39.92
N MET A 329 2.22 14.51 39.83
CA MET A 329 1.87 13.21 40.45
C MET A 329 2.60 12.94 41.77
N GLU A 330 3.17 13.97 42.39
CA GLU A 330 3.87 13.85 43.67
C GLU A 330 2.95 13.23 44.74
N GLY A 331 3.41 12.17 45.42
CA GLY A 331 2.62 11.42 46.41
C GLY A 331 1.66 10.37 45.85
N SER A 332 1.52 10.27 44.52
CA SER A 332 0.67 9.26 43.86
C SER A 332 1.43 7.98 43.46
N PHE A 333 2.76 7.97 43.54
CA PHE A 333 3.59 6.81 43.21
C PHE A 333 3.62 5.78 44.36
N GLU A 334 3.51 4.50 44.04
CA GLU A 334 3.56 3.40 45.01
C GLU A 334 4.53 2.28 44.56
N PRO A 335 5.52 1.88 45.39
CA PRO A 335 5.81 2.39 46.74
C PRO A 335 6.55 3.74 46.75
N SER A 336 7.34 4.04 45.73
CA SER A 336 7.97 5.35 45.52
C SER A 336 8.23 5.58 44.03
N LEU A 337 8.49 6.83 43.62
CA LEU A 337 8.86 7.14 42.23
C LEU A 337 10.12 6.36 41.81
N ARG A 338 11.12 6.30 42.69
CA ARG A 338 12.40 5.61 42.44
C ARG A 338 12.19 4.11 42.21
N ASP A 339 11.34 3.48 43.03
CA ASP A 339 11.00 2.06 42.87
C ASP A 339 10.20 1.80 41.59
N CYS A 340 9.30 2.72 41.22
CA CYS A 340 8.55 2.63 39.97
C CYS A 340 9.45 2.66 38.73
N ILE A 341 10.41 3.59 38.69
CA ILE A 341 11.41 3.69 37.61
C ILE A 341 12.32 2.46 37.59
N THR A 342 12.75 1.97 38.75
CA THR A 342 13.59 0.77 38.86
C THR A 342 12.88 -0.46 38.29
N GLY A 343 11.62 -0.69 38.68
CA GLY A 343 10.85 -1.81 38.14
C GLY A 343 10.59 -1.69 36.63
N ALA A 344 10.41 -0.46 36.11
CA ALA A 344 10.28 -0.24 34.67
C ALA A 344 11.59 -0.53 33.93
N THR A 345 12.73 -0.20 34.55
CA THR A 345 14.07 -0.51 34.02
C THR A 345 14.26 -2.01 33.89
N GLU A 346 13.94 -2.78 34.94
CA GLU A 346 14.02 -4.24 34.94
C GLU A 346 13.09 -4.87 33.90
N TYR A 347 11.87 -4.34 33.74
CA TYR A 347 10.93 -4.77 32.71
C TYR A 347 11.53 -4.63 31.31
N HIS A 348 11.97 -3.42 30.92
CA HIS A 348 12.50 -3.17 29.58
C HIS A 348 13.79 -3.95 29.33
N TYR A 349 14.64 -4.11 30.35
CA TYR A 349 15.82 -4.96 30.27
C TYR A 349 15.46 -6.43 30.02
N THR A 350 14.45 -6.96 30.72
CA THR A 350 13.97 -8.35 30.54
C THR A 350 13.42 -8.61 29.14
N PHE A 351 12.78 -7.61 28.53
CA PHE A 351 12.29 -7.67 27.15
C PHE A 351 13.32 -7.21 26.10
N ALA A 352 14.59 -7.04 26.49
CA ALA A 352 15.71 -6.64 25.64
C ALA A 352 15.54 -5.27 24.93
N ASP A 353 14.74 -4.37 25.49
CA ASP A 353 14.71 -2.96 25.10
C ASP A 353 15.75 -2.17 25.90
N PHE A 354 17.02 -2.41 25.57
CA PHE A 354 18.16 -1.82 26.28
C PHE A 354 18.20 -0.30 26.16
N THR A 355 17.81 0.27 25.01
CA THR A 355 17.77 1.72 24.82
C THR A 355 16.84 2.39 25.83
N THR A 356 15.65 1.82 26.04
CA THR A 356 14.70 2.36 27.01
C THR A 356 15.17 2.10 28.45
N ALA A 357 15.76 0.93 28.73
CA ALA A 357 16.33 0.64 30.04
C ALA A 357 17.48 1.60 30.42
N ASP A 358 18.38 1.91 29.48
CA ASP A 358 19.48 2.84 29.67
C ASP A 358 18.97 4.27 29.91
N ALA A 359 17.95 4.70 29.15
CA ALA A 359 17.32 6.00 29.36
C ALA A 359 16.65 6.11 30.73
N LEU A 360 16.02 5.03 31.20
CA LEU A 360 15.45 4.95 32.54
C LEU A 360 16.54 5.02 33.63
N GLY A 361 17.69 4.37 33.39
CA GLY A 361 18.87 4.45 34.24
C GLY A 361 19.40 5.88 34.40
N GLU A 362 19.59 6.60 33.29
CA GLU A 362 20.00 8.02 33.32
C GLU A 362 19.00 8.89 34.08
N MET A 363 17.69 8.66 33.86
CA MET A 363 16.65 9.37 34.60
C MET A 363 16.69 9.06 36.10
N LEU A 364 16.96 7.81 36.49
CA LEU A 364 17.01 7.38 37.90
C LEU A 364 18.17 8.00 38.69
N GLU A 365 19.30 8.28 38.04
CA GLU A 365 20.45 8.93 38.69
C GLU A 365 20.15 10.39 39.08
N GLU A 366 19.22 11.02 38.38
CA GLU A 366 18.93 12.45 38.50
C GLU A 366 17.58 12.77 39.20
N VAL A 367 16.81 11.75 39.58
CA VAL A 367 15.48 11.85 40.23
C VAL A 367 15.54 11.60 41.74
#